data_AF-S4PPR1-F1
#
_entry.id   AF-S4PPR1-F1
#
_cell.length_a   1.000
_cell.length_b   1.000
_cell.length_c   1.000
_cell.angle_alpha   90.00
_cell.angle_beta   90.00
_cell.angle_gamma   90.00
#
_symmetry.space_group_name_H-M   'P 1'
#
loop_
_entity.id
_entity.type
_entity.pdbx_description
1 polymer ?
#
loop_
_entity_poly.entity_id
_entity_poly.type
_entity_poly.pdbx_seq_one_letter_code
_entity_poly.pdbx_strand_id
1 'polypeptide(L)' 'LDDIDEAVNLVQETKSVQGAKMVANYFQNSDDPTSAIKFLVMSLCYDEAFQLARKNGKLHLYGEILIQTSQARSEDFKSL' A
#
# COMPACT_ATOMS: atom_id res chain seq x y z
N LEU A 1 20.24 2.29 -9.58
CA LEU A 1 19.08 3.17 -9.30
C LEU A 1 17.88 2.76 -10.15
N ASP A 2 18.07 1.99 -11.23
CA ASP A 2 16.98 1.45 -12.08
C ASP A 2 16.20 0.25 -11.51
N ASP A 3 16.74 -0.50 -10.53
CA ASP A 3 16.09 -1.74 -10.05
C ASP A 3 14.88 -1.54 -9.11
N ILE A 4 14.69 -0.34 -8.54
CA ILE A 4 13.62 -0.13 -7.56
C ILE A 4 12.27 0.01 -8.25
N ASP A 5 12.21 0.74 -9.36
CA ASP A 5 10.96 0.97 -10.08
C ASP A 5 10.48 -0.32 -10.78
N GLU A 6 11.40 -1.15 -11.28
CA GLU A 6 11.07 -2.46 -11.84
C GLU A 6 10.58 -3.44 -10.76
N ALA A 7 11.21 -3.45 -9.58
CA ALA A 7 10.75 -4.27 -8.46
C ALA A 7 9.37 -3.82 -7.94
N VAL A 8 9.11 -2.51 -7.91
CA VAL A 8 7.81 -1.96 -7.53
C VAL A 8 6.74 -2.37 -8.55
N ASN A 9 7.03 -2.28 -9.86
CA ASN A 9 6.12 -2.70 -10.92
C ASN A 9 5.84 -4.21 -10.88
N LEU A 10 6.86 -5.04 -10.66
CA LEU A 10 6.70 -6.50 -10.58
C LEU A 10 5.87 -6.92 -9.34
N VAL A 11 6.03 -6.25 -8.20
CA VAL A 11 5.19 -6.49 -7.01
C VAL A 11 3.74 -6.11 -7.27
N GLN A 12 3.51 -5.02 -8.01
CA GLN A 12 2.17 -4.60 -8.43
C GLN A 12 1.54 -5.57 -9.44
N GLU A 13 2.29 -6.09 -10.40
CA GLU A 13 1.80 -7.07 -11.39
C GLU A 13 1.53 -8.46 -10.80
N THR A 14 2.38 -8.94 -9.88
CA THR A 14 2.31 -10.32 -9.36
C THR A 14 1.32 -10.50 -8.21
N LYS A 15 0.77 -9.41 -7.64
CA LYS A 15 0.03 -9.43 -6.37
C LYS A 15 0.79 -10.18 -5.27
N SER A 16 2.13 -10.15 -5.30
CA SER A 16 2.94 -10.88 -4.34
C SER A 16 2.90 -10.18 -2.98
N VAL A 17 2.08 -10.73 -2.07
CA VAL A 17 1.97 -10.29 -0.67
C VAL A 17 3.35 -10.24 0.01
N GLN A 18 4.26 -11.15 -0.35
CA GLN A 18 5.63 -11.16 0.17
C GLN A 18 6.48 -9.99 -0.32
N GLY A 19 6.34 -9.61 -1.60
CA GLY A 19 7.01 -8.44 -2.15
C GLY A 19 6.49 -7.14 -1.53
N ALA A 20 5.17 -7.02 -1.36
CA ALA A 20 4.57 -5.88 -0.69
C ALA A 20 5.04 -5.74 0.77
N LYS A 21 5.18 -6.86 1.48
CA LYS A 21 5.76 -6.90 2.84
C LYS A 21 7.22 -6.49 2.87
N MET A 22 8.02 -6.87 1.87
CA MET A 22 9.43 -6.49 1.79
C MET A 22 9.60 -4.98 1.61
N VAL A 23 8.80 -4.37 0.73
CA VAL A 23 8.80 -2.92 0.52
C VAL A 23 8.28 -2.18 1.75
N ALA A 24 7.23 -2.68 2.40
CA ALA A 24 6.75 -2.09 3.66
C ALA A 24 7.77 -2.20 4.81
N ASN A 25 8.58 -3.27 4.84
CA ASN A 25 9.66 -3.42 5.80
C ASN A 25 10.81 -2.44 5.53
N TYR A 26 11.09 -2.14 4.25
CA TYR A 26 12.04 -1.09 3.88
C TYR A 26 11.59 0.28 4.42
N PHE A 27 10.32 0.66 4.22
CA PHE A 27 9.81 1.95 4.70
C PHE A 27 9.66 2.04 6.22
N GLN A 28 9.43 0.92 6.91
CA GLN A 28 9.44 0.88 8.38
C GLN A 28 10.82 1.21 8.96
N ASN A 29 11.89 0.85 8.26
CA ASN A 29 13.25 1.17 8.67
C ASN A 29 13.68 2.58 8.24
N SER A 30 12.88 3.30 7.44
CA SER A 30 13.22 4.60 6.85
C SER A 30 12.57 5.81 7.51
N ASP A 31 12.04 5.69 8.75
CA ASP A 31 11.34 6.78 9.48
C ASP A 31 10.11 7.37 8.77
N ASP A 32 9.57 6.70 7.74
CA ASP A 32 8.37 7.17 7.03
C ASP A 32 7.22 6.14 7.06
N PRO A 33 6.48 6.08 8.18
CA PRO A 33 5.32 5.21 8.27
C PRO A 33 4.15 5.68 7.40
N THR A 34 4.12 6.93 6.93
CA THR A 34 3.04 7.41 6.03
C THR A 34 3.16 6.74 4.67
N SER A 35 4.36 6.76 4.08
CA SER A 35 4.61 6.13 2.78
C SER A 35 4.43 4.62 2.84
N ALA A 36 4.86 3.97 3.93
CA ALA A 36 4.63 2.54 4.16
C ALA A 36 3.13 2.17 4.17
N ILE A 37 2.31 2.92 4.91
CA ILE A 37 0.85 2.69 4.99
C ILE A 37 0.22 2.86 3.61
N LYS A 38 0.57 3.93 2.88
CA LYS A 38 0.05 4.17 1.53
C LYS A 38 0.40 3.04 0.57
N PHE A 39 1.65 2.61 0.58
CA PHE A 39 2.13 1.53 -0.28
C PHE A 39 1.41 0.21 0.03
N LEU A 40 1.23 -0.13 1.30
CA LEU A 40 0.50 -1.34 1.71
C LEU A 40 -0.96 -1.31 1.27
N VAL A 41 -1.67 -0.17 1.41
CA VAL A 41 -3.05 -0.02 0.94
C VAL A 41 -3.13 -0.17 -0.59
N MET A 42 -2.24 0.49 -1.33
CA MET A 42 -2.17 0.37 -2.79
C MET A 42 -1.82 -1.05 -3.26
N SER A 43 -1.08 -1.80 -2.44
CA SER A 43 -0.74 -3.21 -2.68
C SER A 43 -1.81 -4.19 -2.16
N LEU A 44 -2.99 -3.70 -1.79
CA LEU A 44 -4.12 -4.48 -1.24
C LEU A 44 -3.80 -5.24 0.07
N CYS A 45 -2.72 -4.88 0.76
CA CYS A 45 -2.29 -5.45 2.04
C CYS A 45 -2.92 -4.68 3.21
N TYR A 46 -4.25 -4.76 3.30
CA TYR A 46 -5.05 -3.93 4.21
C TYR A 46 -4.79 -4.22 5.69
N ASP A 47 -4.58 -5.49 6.06
CA ASP A 47 -4.34 -5.88 7.45
C ASP A 47 -3.00 -5.36 7.95
N GLU A 48 -1.95 -5.47 7.14
CA GLU A 48 -0.63 -4.93 7.45
C GLU A 48 -0.66 -3.40 7.51
N ALA A 49 -1.35 -2.74 6.56
CA ALA A 49 -1.53 -1.30 6.57
C ALA A 49 -2.24 -0.82 7.85
N PHE A 50 -3.31 -1.52 8.25
CA PHE A 50 -4.06 -1.22 9.47
C PHE A 50 -3.20 -1.40 10.72
N GLN A 51 -2.46 -2.51 10.83
CA GLN A 51 -1.58 -2.76 11.98
C GLN A 51 -0.48 -1.68 12.09
N LEU A 52 0.12 -1.30 10.96
CA LEU A 52 1.16 -0.29 10.91
C LEU A 52 0.60 1.11 11.27
N ALA A 53 -0.57 1.45 10.74
CA ALA A 53 -1.27 2.68 11.07
C ALA A 53 -1.63 2.75 12.57
N ARG A 54 -2.15 1.66 13.14
CA ARG A 54 -2.46 1.56 14.57
C ARG A 54 -1.21 1.75 15.44
N LYS A 55 -0.10 1.08 15.10
CA LYS A 55 1.18 1.17 15.84
C LYS A 55 1.74 2.60 15.87
N ASN A 56 1.51 3.37 14.81
CA ASN A 56 2.05 4.73 14.66
C ASN A 56 1.03 5.84 14.96
N GLY A 57 -0.19 5.52 15.45
CA GLY A 57 -1.23 6.52 15.70
C GLY A 57 -1.81 7.17 14.44
N LYS A 58 -1.65 6.54 13.27
CA LYS A 58 -2.02 7.05 11.94
C LYS A 58 -3.29 6.42 11.37
N LEU A 59 -4.23 5.98 12.22
CA LEU A 59 -5.48 5.35 11.76
C LEU A 59 -6.36 6.28 10.92
N HIS A 60 -6.34 7.59 11.21
CA HIS A 60 -7.06 8.58 10.40
C HIS A 60 -6.54 8.62 8.97
N LEU A 61 -5.21 8.72 8.81
CA LEU A 61 -4.52 8.67 7.51
C LEU A 61 -4.83 7.37 6.76
N TYR A 62 -4.83 6.22 7.44
CA TYR A 62 -5.22 4.94 6.82
C TYR A 62 -6.64 4.99 6.24
N GLY A 63 -7.60 5.55 6.96
CA GLY A 63 -8.96 5.76 6.49
C GLY A 63 -9.04 6.71 5.28
N GLU A 64 -8.30 7.82 5.30
CA GLU A 64 -8.23 8.75 4.16
C GLU A 64 -7.66 8.08 2.91
N ILE A 65 -6.56 7.34 3.05
CA ILE A 65 -5.93 6.61 1.94
C ILE A 65 -6.88 5.53 1.44
N LEU A 66 -7.57 4.78 2.30
CA LEU A 66 -8.56 3.80 1.89
C LEU A 66 -9.67 4.42 1.05
N ILE A 67 -10.23 5.55 1.47
CA ILE A 67 -11.29 6.25 0.72
C ILE A 67 -10.77 6.73 -0.65
N GLN A 68 -9.54 7.25 -0.69
CA GLN A 68 -8.91 7.72 -1.91
C GLN A 68 -8.59 6.58 -2.88
N THR A 69 -8.14 5.44 -2.37
CA THR A 69 -7.73 4.27 -3.16
C THR A 69 -8.88 3.33 -3.49
N SER A 70 -9.96 3.32 -2.69
CA SER A 70 -11.19 2.56 -2.95
C SER A 70 -12.02 3.14 -4.08
N GLN A 71 -11.57 4.22 -4.72
CA GLN A 71 -12.05 4.66 -6.03
C GLN A 71 -11.59 3.70 -7.14
N ALA A 72 -11.75 2.39 -6.92
CA ALA A 72 -11.94 1.44 -8.00
C ALA A 72 -12.99 2.05 -8.93
N ARG A 73 -12.63 2.14 -10.21
CA ARG A 73 -13.15 3.13 -11.15
C ARG A 73 -14.66 3.03 -11.16
N SER A 74 -15.37 4.17 -11.16
CA SER A 74 -16.79 4.16 -11.56
C SER A 74 -17.00 3.50 -12.94
N GLU A 75 -15.94 3.34 -13.73
CA GLU A 75 -15.90 2.61 -15.00
C GLU A 75 -15.95 1.08 -14.82
N ASP A 76 -15.41 0.50 -13.73
CA ASP A 76 -15.44 -0.95 -13.48
C ASP A 76 -16.88 -1.44 -13.16
N PHE A 77 -17.74 -0.53 -12.65
CA PHE A 77 -19.17 -0.80 -12.40
C PHE A 77 -20.07 -0.50 -13.60
N LYS A 78 -19.58 0.20 -14.65
CA LYS A 78 -20.37 0.49 -15.86
C LYS A 78 -20.41 -0.69 -16.85
N SER A 79 -19.67 -1.76 -16.58
CA SER A 79 -19.65 -2.99 -17.39
C SER A 79 -20.38 -4.17 -16.73
N LEU A 80 -21.11 -3.94 -15.63
CA LEU A 80 -22.11 -4.85 -15.06
C LEU A 80 -23.51 -4.47 -15.56
#